data_AF-A0AB36S6E5-F1
#
_entry.id   AF-A0AB36S6E5-F1
#
_cell.length_a   1.000
_cell.length_b   1.000
_cell.length_c   1.000
_cell.angle_alpha   90.00
_cell.angle_beta   90.00
_cell.angle_gamma   90.00
#
_symmetry.space_group_name_H-M   'P 1'
#
loop_
_entity.id
_entity.type
_entity.pdbx_description
1 polymer ?
#
loop_
_entity_poly.entity_id
_entity_poly.type
_entity_poly.pdbx_seq_one_letter_code
_entity_poly.pdbx_strand_id
1 'polypeptide(L)'
;MDYKQLAADIYEKVGGAKNIQHVTHCATRLRFTLADSKKADAEGIKQLRGVTGLVEGNGQFQVIIGPDVSSVYAQLPGTGTAEETAEKQQSVISRLLDFIAGCFTPMIAIVAAGGMLQVLLSLLQLSGLLAKTDDTYLVLYQVSQAAFFFIPVFLGNSVAKRLKIDPFLGSFIGAIFVMPGLTELISQKGGISLLGLAIPNVSYNASVLPVLLSIWLMSYVYKFADKILPNSVKFILRPLISVIVITPFALLLLGPLGVMIGNYVAEFLNYLTNNFGPLAVLFMGAFAQLLVMTGMHTTLTPILLTSLATYGYDNLIVPGMLLGLAAETAICLAAGIKAKDTEFKQLSFSSAITALMGVSEPALYGVTLRLKKPIIGMILGGAAGGLYFGLMNINTTVIIASFVALPSYSNVLHAVIGSLITFAIAFGYTWIMVKDADFPNANIPSDQTAEKKEQKAAPLKQVATETMIEAPLSGTVIPLSETNDQAFSSLALGKGLAIKPTDNTIVAPFSGTVSAVFPGNHAIGLTSDSGVELLIHIGIDTVNMQGESFVREVNEGDHIHSGQKLLRFDSQKIGDAGYEDTVMITVTNTSDYLDVIPATDSKQVSANDQFLAVF
;
A
#
# COMPACT_ATOMS: atom_id res chain seq x y z
N MET A 1 -39.28 0.83 -9.10
CA MET A 1 -38.67 0.19 -10.28
C MET A 1 -38.00 -1.07 -9.76
N ASP A 2 -38.37 -2.25 -10.26
CA ASP A 2 -37.70 -3.49 -9.83
C ASP A 2 -36.40 -3.65 -10.62
N TYR A 3 -35.27 -3.32 -9.98
CA TYR A 3 -33.96 -3.31 -10.62
C TYR A 3 -33.50 -4.71 -11.04
N LYS A 4 -33.93 -5.75 -10.33
CA LYS A 4 -33.55 -7.13 -10.62
C LYS A 4 -34.30 -7.67 -11.84
N GLN A 5 -35.59 -7.36 -11.92
CA GLN A 5 -36.39 -7.72 -13.09
C GLN A 5 -35.91 -6.98 -14.34
N LEU A 6 -35.65 -5.67 -14.23
CA LEU A 6 -35.16 -4.88 -15.34
C LEU A 6 -33.78 -5.33 -15.84
N ALA A 7 -32.86 -5.67 -14.93
CA ALA A 7 -31.55 -6.20 -15.31
C ALA A 7 -31.68 -7.55 -16.03
N ALA A 8 -32.55 -8.44 -15.57
CA ALA A 8 -32.81 -9.72 -16.22
C ALA A 8 -33.42 -9.55 -17.62
N ASP A 9 -34.41 -8.67 -17.76
CA ASP A 9 -35.07 -8.37 -19.04
C ASP A 9 -34.10 -7.75 -20.06
N ILE A 10 -33.24 -6.81 -19.62
CA ILE A 10 -32.19 -6.23 -20.47
C ILE A 10 -31.19 -7.32 -20.88
N TYR A 11 -30.75 -8.15 -19.93
CA TYR A 11 -29.77 -9.21 -20.18
C TYR A 11 -30.25 -10.24 -21.21
N GLU A 12 -31.50 -10.68 -21.11
CA GLU A 12 -32.10 -11.61 -22.06
C GLU A 12 -32.22 -10.97 -23.46
N LYS A 13 -32.71 -9.72 -23.52
CA LYS A 13 -32.94 -9.02 -24.78
C LYS A 13 -31.67 -8.61 -25.52
N VAL A 14 -30.53 -8.46 -24.85
CA VAL A 14 -29.24 -8.26 -25.54
C VAL A 14 -28.59 -9.57 -26.02
N GLY A 15 -29.24 -10.72 -25.79
CA GLY A 15 -28.78 -12.05 -26.23
C GLY A 15 -28.01 -12.87 -25.18
N GLY A 16 -28.00 -12.42 -23.92
CA GLY A 16 -27.42 -13.11 -22.77
C GLY A 16 -25.91 -13.41 -22.87
N ALA A 17 -25.42 -14.37 -22.07
CA ALA A 17 -23.99 -14.73 -21.98
C ALA A 17 -23.32 -15.06 -23.32
N LYS A 18 -24.10 -15.52 -24.32
CA LYS A 18 -23.57 -15.91 -25.63
C LYS A 18 -23.32 -14.70 -26.56
N ASN A 19 -23.91 -13.55 -26.27
CA ASN A 19 -23.81 -12.36 -27.10
C ASN A 19 -23.11 -11.18 -26.40
N ILE A 20 -23.05 -11.17 -25.06
CA ILE A 20 -22.38 -10.13 -24.27
C ILE A 20 -20.89 -10.48 -24.14
N GLN A 21 -20.00 -9.65 -24.69
CA GLN A 21 -18.56 -9.77 -24.46
C GLN A 21 -18.10 -8.98 -23.23
N HIS A 22 -18.65 -7.79 -23.06
CA HIS A 22 -18.33 -6.91 -21.93
C HIS A 22 -19.52 -6.00 -21.64
N VAL A 23 -19.68 -5.60 -20.38
CA VAL A 23 -20.65 -4.57 -19.99
C VAL A 23 -20.05 -3.67 -18.92
N THR A 24 -20.28 -2.37 -19.06
CA THR A 24 -19.88 -1.34 -18.08
C THR A 24 -21.01 -0.33 -17.94
N HIS A 25 -20.88 0.64 -17.03
CA HIS A 25 -21.84 1.71 -16.90
C HIS A 25 -21.18 3.06 -16.64
N CYS A 26 -21.83 4.13 -17.08
CA CYS A 26 -21.53 5.49 -16.64
C CYS A 26 -22.63 5.95 -15.66
N ALA A 27 -22.74 7.25 -15.38
CA ALA A 27 -23.75 7.79 -14.47
C ALA A 27 -25.21 7.58 -14.93
N THR A 28 -25.45 7.36 -16.23
CA THR A 28 -26.83 7.27 -16.77
C THR A 28 -27.09 6.12 -17.75
N ARG A 29 -26.07 5.34 -18.14
CA ARG A 29 -26.19 4.33 -19.22
C ARG A 29 -25.43 3.05 -18.93
N LEU A 30 -26.03 1.91 -19.28
CA LEU A 30 -25.32 0.65 -19.45
C LEU A 30 -24.71 0.62 -20.85
N ARG A 31 -23.46 0.19 -20.96
CA ARG A 31 -22.74 0.07 -22.23
C ARG A 31 -22.33 -1.38 -22.43
N PHE A 32 -22.93 -2.02 -23.43
CA PHE A 32 -22.63 -3.40 -23.81
C PHE A 32 -21.70 -3.42 -25.02
N THR A 33 -20.63 -4.20 -24.93
CA THR A 33 -19.88 -4.69 -26.08
C THR A 33 -20.48 -6.03 -26.46
N LEU A 34 -21.17 -6.08 -27.60
CA LEU A 34 -21.85 -7.27 -28.08
C LEU A 34 -21.03 -7.95 -29.18
N ALA A 35 -21.04 -9.29 -29.20
CA ALA A 35 -20.41 -10.06 -30.27
C ALA A 35 -21.12 -9.86 -31.61
N ASP A 36 -22.44 -9.67 -31.59
CA ASP A 36 -23.25 -9.31 -32.75
C ASP A 36 -24.42 -8.42 -32.30
N SER A 37 -24.41 -7.14 -32.72
CA SER A 37 -25.46 -6.18 -32.37
C SER A 37 -26.82 -6.53 -32.97
N LYS A 38 -26.86 -7.30 -34.08
CA LYS A 38 -28.13 -7.71 -34.72
C LYS A 38 -28.90 -8.77 -33.92
N LYS A 39 -28.26 -9.40 -32.93
CA LYS A 39 -28.90 -10.36 -32.03
C LYS A 39 -29.55 -9.70 -30.81
N ALA A 40 -29.37 -8.40 -30.63
CA ALA A 40 -30.04 -7.65 -29.57
C ALA A 40 -31.42 -7.15 -30.05
N ASP A 41 -32.44 -7.34 -29.22
CA ASP A 41 -33.80 -6.85 -29.42
C ASP A 41 -33.90 -5.37 -29.01
N ALA A 42 -33.38 -4.49 -29.86
CA ALA A 42 -33.34 -3.04 -29.64
C ALA A 42 -34.72 -2.42 -29.39
N GLU A 43 -35.75 -2.87 -30.12
CA GLU A 43 -37.12 -2.36 -30.00
C GLU A 43 -37.78 -2.84 -28.70
N GLY A 44 -37.56 -4.11 -28.31
CA GLY A 44 -38.05 -4.61 -27.03
C GLY A 44 -37.39 -3.97 -25.82
N ILE A 45 -36.12 -3.55 -25.92
CA ILE A 45 -35.40 -2.87 -24.82
C ILE A 45 -35.92 -1.44 -24.62
N LYS A 46 -36.24 -0.71 -25.69
CA LYS A 46 -36.83 0.65 -25.59
C LYS A 46 -38.20 0.66 -24.90
N GLN A 47 -38.92 -0.46 -24.93
CA GLN A 47 -40.24 -0.59 -24.32
C GLN A 47 -40.19 -1.02 -22.84
N LEU A 48 -39.01 -1.34 -22.31
CA LEU A 48 -38.86 -1.72 -20.90
C LEU A 48 -39.09 -0.51 -19.99
N ARG A 49 -39.87 -0.73 -18.93
CA ARG A 49 -40.21 0.32 -17.97
C ARG A 49 -38.96 0.77 -17.19
N GLY A 50 -38.51 2.00 -17.49
CA GLY A 50 -37.33 2.63 -16.91
C GLY A 50 -36.06 2.57 -17.78
N VAL A 51 -36.22 2.18 -19.05
CA VAL A 51 -35.29 2.54 -20.12
C VAL A 51 -35.80 3.82 -20.79
N THR A 52 -34.97 4.86 -20.81
CA THR A 52 -35.29 6.18 -21.36
C THR A 52 -34.83 6.31 -22.82
N GLY A 53 -33.97 5.40 -23.28
CA GLY A 53 -33.51 5.39 -24.66
C GLY A 53 -32.44 4.33 -24.94
N LEU A 54 -32.11 4.18 -26.22
CA LEU A 54 -31.09 3.27 -26.70
C LEU A 54 -30.21 4.00 -27.72
N VAL A 55 -28.90 3.85 -27.64
CA VAL A 55 -27.94 4.43 -28.59
C VAL A 55 -26.94 3.37 -29.03
N GLU A 56 -26.78 3.21 -30.35
CA GLU A 56 -25.75 2.38 -30.95
C GLU A 56 -24.72 3.27 -31.64
N GLY A 57 -23.45 3.19 -31.22
CA GLY A 57 -22.36 4.01 -31.77
C GLY A 57 -21.00 3.62 -31.18
N ASN A 58 -19.92 3.86 -31.92
CA ASN A 58 -18.54 3.51 -31.52
C ASN A 58 -18.35 2.05 -31.09
N GLY A 59 -19.05 1.11 -31.73
CA GLY A 59 -18.94 -0.33 -31.42
C GLY A 59 -19.59 -0.76 -30.10
N GLN A 60 -20.39 0.10 -29.45
CA GLN A 60 -21.10 -0.20 -28.21
C GLN A 60 -22.62 -0.03 -28.35
N PHE A 61 -23.35 -0.96 -27.72
CA PHE A 61 -24.80 -0.96 -27.60
C PHE A 61 -25.19 -0.39 -26.24
N GLN A 62 -25.78 0.81 -26.19
CA GLN A 62 -26.00 1.55 -24.94
C GLN A 62 -27.47 1.64 -24.56
N VAL A 63 -27.80 1.25 -23.34
CA VAL A 63 -29.14 1.34 -22.76
C VAL A 63 -29.17 2.50 -21.75
N ILE A 64 -29.99 3.52 -22.01
CA ILE A 64 -30.13 4.70 -21.16
C ILE A 64 -31.18 4.40 -20.08
N ILE A 65 -30.80 4.46 -18.82
CA ILE A 65 -31.68 4.20 -17.66
C ILE A 65 -31.84 5.47 -16.80
N GLY A 66 -30.80 6.32 -16.73
CA GLY A 66 -30.76 7.48 -15.85
C GLY A 66 -30.00 7.20 -14.54
N PRO A 67 -30.20 8.00 -13.48
CA PRO A 67 -29.38 7.97 -12.26
C PRO A 67 -29.38 6.63 -11.50
N ASP A 68 -30.38 5.77 -11.76
CA ASP A 68 -30.51 4.44 -11.17
C ASP A 68 -29.64 3.36 -11.83
N VAL A 69 -28.83 3.71 -12.84
CA VAL A 69 -28.09 2.73 -13.65
C VAL A 69 -27.12 1.86 -12.86
N SER A 70 -26.48 2.40 -11.82
CA SER A 70 -25.57 1.63 -10.95
C SER A 70 -26.32 0.51 -10.22
N SER A 71 -27.56 0.78 -9.82
CA SER A 71 -28.44 -0.20 -9.15
C SER A 71 -28.89 -1.31 -10.09
N VAL A 72 -29.08 -1.01 -11.38
CA VAL A 72 -29.43 -2.00 -12.42
C VAL A 72 -28.19 -2.80 -12.83
N TYR A 73 -27.03 -2.15 -12.98
CA TYR A 73 -25.77 -2.80 -13.29
C TYR A 73 -25.39 -3.86 -12.25
N ALA A 74 -25.55 -3.56 -10.96
CA ALA A 74 -25.26 -4.50 -9.87
C ALA A 74 -26.12 -5.77 -9.88
N GLN A 75 -27.23 -5.80 -10.63
CA GLN A 75 -28.14 -6.95 -10.73
C GLN A 75 -27.96 -7.75 -12.02
N LEU A 76 -27.10 -7.33 -12.94
CA LEU A 76 -26.85 -8.05 -14.20
C LEU A 76 -26.08 -9.37 -13.93
N PRO A 77 -26.46 -10.48 -14.59
CA PRO A 77 -25.71 -11.73 -14.48
C PRO A 77 -24.29 -11.57 -15.06
N GLY A 78 -23.26 -11.66 -14.21
CA GLY A 78 -21.85 -11.56 -14.62
C GLY A 78 -21.23 -10.17 -14.55
N THR A 79 -21.90 -9.19 -13.93
CA THR A 79 -21.37 -7.84 -13.62
C THR A 79 -21.05 -7.60 -12.15
N GLY A 80 -21.32 -8.59 -11.30
CA GLY A 80 -20.45 -8.79 -10.15
C GLY A 80 -19.04 -8.80 -10.71
N THR A 81 -18.19 -7.90 -10.22
CA THR A 81 -16.79 -7.77 -10.63
C THR A 81 -16.22 -9.14 -10.92
N ALA A 82 -15.32 -9.27 -11.90
CA ALA A 82 -14.54 -10.48 -12.12
C ALA A 82 -13.69 -10.91 -10.88
N GLU A 83 -13.89 -10.26 -9.72
CA GLU A 83 -13.49 -10.71 -8.38
C GLU A 83 -14.47 -11.72 -7.75
N GLU A 84 -15.78 -11.73 -8.05
CA GLU A 84 -16.75 -12.60 -7.34
C GLU A 84 -16.96 -14.00 -7.94
N THR A 85 -16.57 -14.25 -9.20
CA THR A 85 -16.67 -15.60 -9.80
C THR A 85 -15.42 -16.45 -9.63
N ALA A 86 -14.27 -15.86 -9.26
CA ALA A 86 -13.09 -16.60 -8.78
C ALA A 86 -13.15 -16.88 -7.27
N GLU A 87 -13.96 -16.10 -6.53
CA GLU A 87 -14.00 -16.14 -5.08
C GLU A 87 -14.70 -17.37 -4.48
N LYS A 88 -15.48 -18.14 -5.26
CA LYS A 88 -16.26 -19.27 -4.75
C LYS A 88 -15.43 -20.51 -4.36
N GLN A 89 -14.12 -20.52 -4.57
CA GLN A 89 -13.22 -21.62 -4.13
C GLN A 89 -12.09 -21.21 -3.19
N GLN A 90 -11.87 -19.92 -2.92
CA GLN A 90 -10.82 -19.52 -1.98
C GLN A 90 -11.26 -19.78 -0.53
N SER A 91 -10.43 -20.50 0.21
CA SER A 91 -10.63 -20.71 1.65
C SER A 91 -10.64 -19.37 2.40
N VAL A 92 -11.36 -19.31 3.52
CA VAL A 92 -11.39 -18.13 4.40
C VAL A 92 -9.98 -17.71 4.81
N ILE A 93 -9.10 -18.68 5.01
CA ILE A 93 -7.68 -18.47 5.33
C ILE A 93 -6.96 -17.78 4.17
N SER A 94 -7.18 -18.20 2.92
CA SER A 94 -6.59 -17.54 1.75
C SER A 94 -7.00 -16.09 1.65
N ARG A 95 -8.29 -15.78 1.86
CA ARG A 95 -8.82 -14.41 1.84
C ARG A 95 -8.23 -13.54 2.96
N LEU A 96 -8.05 -14.12 4.15
CA LEU A 96 -7.38 -13.43 5.25
C LEU A 96 -5.91 -13.12 4.90
N LEU A 97 -5.18 -14.10 4.35
CA LEU A 97 -3.80 -13.91 3.92
C LEU A 97 -3.69 -12.89 2.78
N ASP A 98 -4.64 -12.87 1.84
CA ASP A 98 -4.78 -11.83 0.80
C ASP A 98 -4.90 -10.44 1.42
N PHE A 99 -5.80 -10.30 2.40
CA PHE A 99 -6.01 -9.05 3.09
C PHE A 99 -4.74 -8.57 3.80
N ILE A 100 -4.09 -9.45 4.58
CA ILE A 100 -2.86 -9.10 5.31
C ILE A 100 -1.75 -8.73 4.33
N ALA A 101 -1.44 -9.58 3.34
CA ALA A 101 -0.42 -9.29 2.32
C ALA A 101 -0.69 -7.97 1.58
N GLY A 102 -1.96 -7.71 1.25
CA GLY A 102 -2.40 -6.48 0.62
C GLY A 102 -2.24 -5.23 1.50
N CYS A 103 -2.22 -5.37 2.82
CA CYS A 103 -1.93 -4.28 3.77
C CYS A 103 -0.42 -4.05 3.94
N PHE A 104 0.42 -5.07 3.75
CA PHE A 104 1.88 -4.94 3.84
C PHE A 104 2.54 -4.43 2.56
N THR A 105 1.88 -4.58 1.40
CA THR A 105 2.45 -4.18 0.11
C THR A 105 2.99 -2.74 0.09
N PRO A 106 2.27 -1.72 0.61
CA PRO A 106 2.79 -0.35 0.66
C PRO A 106 3.99 -0.15 1.60
N MET A 107 4.21 -1.07 2.54
CA MET A 107 5.26 -0.98 3.55
C MET A 107 6.56 -1.68 3.15
N ILE A 108 6.57 -2.42 2.05
CA ILE A 108 7.72 -3.24 1.62
C ILE A 108 8.99 -2.39 1.52
N ALA A 109 8.92 -1.20 0.91
CA ALA A 109 10.07 -0.32 0.76
C ALA A 109 10.66 0.13 2.11
N ILE A 110 9.79 0.44 3.09
CA ILE A 110 10.20 0.87 4.43
C ILE A 110 10.88 -0.27 5.18
N VAL A 111 10.26 -1.45 5.17
CA VAL A 111 10.79 -2.66 5.83
C VAL A 111 12.11 -3.09 5.19
N ALA A 112 12.21 -3.01 3.85
CA ALA A 112 13.44 -3.29 3.12
C ALA A 112 14.56 -2.30 3.46
N ALA A 113 14.26 -1.00 3.54
CA ALA A 113 15.24 0.02 3.91
C ALA A 113 15.78 -0.19 5.33
N GLY A 114 14.89 -0.41 6.31
CA GLY A 114 15.27 -0.70 7.70
C GLY A 114 16.12 -1.97 7.80
N GLY A 115 15.69 -3.05 7.15
CA GLY A 115 16.42 -4.32 7.15
C GLY A 115 17.81 -4.21 6.50
N MET A 116 17.90 -3.57 5.34
CA MET A 116 19.18 -3.38 4.64
C MET A 116 20.15 -2.47 5.41
N LEU A 117 19.64 -1.45 6.10
CA LEU A 117 20.48 -0.64 6.99
C LEU A 117 21.03 -1.48 8.15
N GLN A 118 20.22 -2.38 8.73
CA GLN A 118 20.67 -3.28 9.79
C GLN A 118 21.71 -4.31 9.29
N VAL A 119 21.57 -4.79 8.05
CA VAL A 119 22.61 -5.60 7.38
C VAL A 119 23.91 -4.82 7.26
N LEU A 120 23.86 -3.59 6.73
CA LEU A 120 25.04 -2.73 6.58
C LEU A 120 25.74 -2.51 7.93
N LEU A 121 24.98 -2.16 8.97
CA LEU A 121 25.53 -1.97 10.32
C LEU A 121 26.17 -3.24 10.87
N SER A 122 25.55 -4.40 10.62
CA SER A 122 26.12 -5.69 11.02
C SER A 122 27.44 -5.97 10.31
N LEU A 123 27.56 -5.67 9.02
CA LEU A 123 28.80 -5.84 8.25
C LEU A 123 29.91 -4.87 8.69
N LEU A 124 29.58 -3.60 8.92
CA LEU A 124 30.52 -2.60 9.44
C LEU A 124 31.02 -2.96 10.84
N GLN A 125 30.15 -3.56 11.65
CA GLN A 125 30.52 -4.06 12.96
C GLN A 125 31.46 -5.27 12.87
N LEU A 126 31.14 -6.23 11.99
CA LEU A 126 31.97 -7.43 11.81
C LEU A 126 33.34 -7.14 11.20
N SER A 127 33.44 -6.11 10.34
CA SER A 127 34.72 -5.67 9.77
C SER A 127 35.60 -4.89 10.75
N GLY A 128 35.06 -4.52 11.92
CA GLY A 128 35.75 -3.67 12.90
C GLY A 128 35.80 -2.20 12.52
N LEU A 129 35.10 -1.77 11.45
CA LEU A 129 35.05 -0.37 11.02
C LEU A 129 34.16 0.50 11.93
N LEU A 130 33.17 -0.11 12.60
CA LEU A 130 32.22 0.61 13.44
C LEU A 130 31.84 -0.23 14.67
N ALA A 131 32.11 0.25 15.88
CA ALA A 131 31.75 -0.45 17.10
C ALA A 131 30.30 -0.20 17.50
N LYS A 132 29.68 -1.16 18.21
CA LYS A 132 28.32 -1.02 18.76
C LYS A 132 28.16 0.14 19.76
N THR A 133 29.27 0.62 20.29
CA THR A 133 29.35 1.73 21.25
C THR A 133 29.49 3.09 20.57
N ASP A 134 29.78 3.13 19.27
CA ASP A 134 30.00 4.38 18.56
C ASP A 134 28.65 5.09 18.34
N ASP A 135 28.61 6.41 18.56
CA ASP A 135 27.39 7.22 18.41
C ASP A 135 26.77 7.05 17.01
N THR A 136 27.60 6.98 15.98
CA THR A 136 27.16 6.72 14.59
C THR A 136 26.42 5.39 14.47
N TYR A 137 26.92 4.33 15.12
CA TYR A 137 26.23 3.03 15.14
C TYR A 137 24.90 3.15 15.87
N LEU A 138 24.90 3.76 17.06
CA LEU A 138 23.72 3.89 17.90
C LEU A 138 22.61 4.66 17.18
N VAL A 139 22.92 5.78 16.53
CA VAL A 139 21.96 6.57 15.75
C VAL A 139 21.44 5.79 14.55
N LEU A 140 22.31 5.23 13.72
CA LEU A 140 21.89 4.49 12.53
C LEU A 140 21.10 3.23 12.88
N TYR A 141 21.40 2.60 14.02
CA TYR A 141 20.64 1.48 14.54
C TYR A 141 19.21 1.92 14.91
N GLN A 142 19.03 3.05 15.61
CA GLN A 142 17.68 3.54 15.89
C GLN A 142 16.92 3.89 14.60
N VAL A 143 17.61 4.44 13.58
CA VAL A 143 17.03 4.69 12.26
C VAL A 143 16.58 3.38 11.59
N SER A 144 17.38 2.31 11.66
CA SER A 144 16.97 1.00 11.13
C SER A 144 15.76 0.44 11.87
N GLN A 145 15.71 0.62 13.19
CA GLN A 145 14.60 0.17 14.02
C GLN A 145 13.29 0.90 13.75
N ALA A 146 13.32 2.15 13.28
CA ALA A 146 12.10 2.94 13.00
C ALA A 146 11.15 2.23 12.03
N ALA A 147 11.69 1.54 11.02
CA ALA A 147 10.91 0.79 10.04
C ALA A 147 10.05 -0.33 10.68
N PHE A 148 10.57 -0.98 11.72
CA PHE A 148 9.91 -2.08 12.42
C PHE A 148 9.07 -1.58 13.61
N PHE A 149 9.60 -0.61 14.36
CA PHE A 149 8.95 -0.04 15.53
C PHE A 149 7.59 0.58 15.17
N PHE A 150 7.53 1.32 14.07
CA PHE A 150 6.31 1.99 13.61
C PHE A 150 5.43 1.15 12.67
N ILE A 151 5.66 -0.17 12.57
CA ILE A 151 4.76 -1.09 11.82
C ILE A 151 3.28 -0.85 12.19
N PRO A 152 2.88 -0.72 13.47
CA PRO A 152 1.50 -0.43 13.81
C PRO A 152 0.94 0.82 13.11
N VAL A 153 1.73 1.88 12.97
CA VAL A 153 1.32 3.15 12.34
C VAL A 153 1.14 3.00 10.83
N PHE A 154 2.14 2.42 10.15
CA PHE A 154 2.12 2.22 8.70
C PHE A 154 1.06 1.20 8.28
N LEU A 155 0.95 0.11 9.03
CA LEU A 155 -0.05 -0.92 8.80
C LEU A 155 -1.43 -0.35 9.09
N GLY A 156 -1.56 0.48 10.12
CA GLY A 156 -2.81 1.12 10.46
C GLY A 156 -3.36 1.96 9.31
N ASN A 157 -2.49 2.73 8.65
CA ASN A 157 -2.84 3.46 7.44
C ASN A 157 -3.39 2.54 6.34
N SER A 158 -2.64 1.48 6.04
CA SER A 158 -2.93 0.57 4.93
C SER A 158 -4.21 -0.24 5.17
N VAL A 159 -4.44 -0.71 6.40
CA VAL A 159 -5.68 -1.40 6.80
C VAL A 159 -6.88 -0.46 6.70
N ALA A 160 -6.75 0.78 7.17
CA ALA A 160 -7.81 1.77 7.07
C ALA A 160 -8.19 2.07 5.61
N LYS A 161 -7.18 2.26 4.75
CA LYS A 161 -7.38 2.44 3.30
C LYS A 161 -8.12 1.24 2.69
N ARG A 162 -7.73 0.01 3.03
CA ARG A 162 -8.41 -1.22 2.57
C ARG A 162 -9.85 -1.33 3.06
N LEU A 163 -10.15 -0.86 4.27
CA LEU A 163 -11.49 -0.88 4.86
C LEU A 163 -12.35 0.33 4.49
N LYS A 164 -11.86 1.21 3.61
CA LYS A 164 -12.54 2.44 3.15
C LYS A 164 -12.89 3.39 4.29
N ILE A 165 -11.97 3.52 5.24
CA ILE A 165 -12.02 4.54 6.30
C ILE A 165 -10.79 5.45 6.17
N ASP A 166 -10.80 6.59 6.86
CA ASP A 166 -9.71 7.57 6.81
C ASP A 166 -8.35 6.93 7.20
N PRO A 167 -7.34 6.95 6.31
CA PRO A 167 -6.03 6.34 6.59
C PRO A 167 -5.27 6.98 7.75
N PHE A 168 -5.39 8.30 7.96
CA PHE A 168 -4.75 8.99 9.08
C PHE A 168 -5.40 8.60 10.41
N LEU A 169 -6.71 8.34 10.42
CA LEU A 169 -7.37 7.77 11.60
C LEU A 169 -6.83 6.36 11.92
N GLY A 170 -6.58 5.55 10.90
CA GLY A 170 -5.90 4.26 11.05
C GLY A 170 -4.48 4.39 11.61
N SER A 171 -3.68 5.32 11.05
CA SER A 171 -2.36 5.64 11.57
C SER A 171 -2.40 6.12 13.02
N PHE A 172 -3.40 6.91 13.40
CA PHE A 172 -3.59 7.40 14.76
C PHE A 172 -3.83 6.25 15.75
N ILE A 173 -4.63 5.24 15.40
CA ILE A 173 -4.79 4.03 16.22
C ILE A 173 -3.47 3.26 16.34
N GLY A 174 -2.72 3.13 15.25
CA GLY A 174 -1.38 2.55 15.28
C GLY A 174 -0.43 3.32 16.21
N ALA A 175 -0.49 4.65 16.20
CA ALA A 175 0.36 5.52 17.01
C ALA A 175 0.07 5.39 18.51
N ILE A 176 -1.19 5.15 18.90
CA ILE A 176 -1.55 4.88 20.31
C ILE A 176 -0.75 3.70 20.86
N PHE A 177 -0.62 2.61 20.10
CA PHE A 177 0.09 1.40 20.55
C PHE A 177 1.59 1.63 20.81
N VAL A 178 2.21 2.61 20.14
CA VAL A 178 3.66 2.87 20.22
C VAL A 178 3.98 4.22 20.86
N MET A 179 2.98 4.89 21.45
CA MET A 179 3.14 6.20 22.07
C MET A 179 4.06 6.08 23.30
N PRO A 180 5.24 6.74 23.32
CA PRO A 180 6.21 6.58 24.41
C PRO A 180 5.62 6.88 25.80
N GLY A 181 4.84 7.96 25.91
CA GLY A 181 4.20 8.32 27.19
C GLY A 181 3.18 7.29 27.68
N LEU A 182 2.47 6.60 26.77
CA LEU A 182 1.55 5.53 27.15
C LEU A 182 2.32 4.27 27.56
N THR A 183 3.36 3.91 26.81
CA THR A 183 4.26 2.79 27.15
C THR A 183 4.89 2.98 28.53
N GLU A 184 5.33 4.20 28.85
CA GLU A 184 5.89 4.54 30.16
C GLU A 184 4.85 4.38 31.27
N LEU A 185 3.63 4.91 31.08
CA LEU A 185 2.53 4.77 32.04
C LEU A 185 2.15 3.31 32.31
N ILE A 186 2.03 2.50 31.27
CA ILE A 186 1.71 1.07 31.37
C ILE A 186 2.83 0.28 32.08
N SER A 187 4.08 0.72 31.92
CA SER A 187 5.26 0.06 32.50
C SER A 187 5.49 0.38 33.98
N GLN A 188 4.73 1.31 34.57
CA GLN A 188 4.91 1.69 35.97
C GLN A 188 4.59 0.54 36.94
N LYS A 189 5.28 0.51 38.08
CA LYS A 189 5.00 -0.44 39.16
C LYS A 189 3.56 -0.27 39.65
N GLY A 190 2.75 -1.31 39.53
CA GLY A 190 1.32 -1.29 39.86
C GLY A 190 0.40 -1.11 38.63
N GLY A 191 0.96 -0.82 37.46
CA GLY A 191 0.22 -0.61 36.21
C GLY A 191 -0.68 0.63 36.24
N ILE A 192 -1.47 0.78 35.17
CA ILE A 192 -2.49 1.83 35.05
C ILE A 192 -3.84 1.21 34.71
N SER A 193 -4.93 1.84 35.15
CA SER A 193 -6.29 1.40 34.84
C SER A 193 -7.00 2.32 33.85
N LEU A 194 -7.75 1.73 32.92
CA LEU A 194 -8.69 2.42 32.05
C LEU A 194 -10.10 1.90 32.36
N LEU A 195 -11.04 2.80 32.69
CA LEU A 195 -12.41 2.44 33.07
C LEU A 195 -12.49 1.44 34.26
N GLY A 196 -11.53 1.50 35.18
CA GLY A 196 -11.44 0.59 36.33
C GLY A 196 -10.83 -0.79 36.01
N LEU A 197 -10.40 -1.02 34.77
CA LEU A 197 -9.74 -2.26 34.35
C LEU A 197 -8.24 -2.02 34.15
N ALA A 198 -7.40 -2.88 34.70
CA ALA A 198 -5.95 -2.78 34.55
C ALA A 198 -5.55 -3.02 33.09
N ILE A 199 -4.72 -2.13 32.54
CA ILE A 199 -4.11 -2.32 31.21
C ILE A 199 -2.92 -3.27 31.38
N PRO A 200 -2.90 -4.42 30.68
CA PRO A 200 -1.77 -5.35 30.74
C PRO A 200 -0.48 -4.72 30.22
N ASN A 201 0.63 -4.97 30.90
CA ASN A 201 1.94 -4.47 30.47
C ASN A 201 2.46 -5.30 29.29
N VAL A 202 2.22 -4.79 28.08
CA VAL A 202 2.54 -5.44 26.81
C VAL A 202 3.26 -4.45 25.91
N SER A 203 4.34 -4.90 25.28
CA SER A 203 4.99 -4.16 24.20
C SER A 203 4.25 -4.42 22.89
N TYR A 204 3.88 -3.35 22.20
CA TYR A 204 3.21 -3.42 20.90
C TYR A 204 4.14 -3.11 19.72
N ASN A 205 5.44 -2.98 19.99
CA ASN A 205 6.46 -2.70 18.97
C ASN A 205 6.48 -3.82 17.94
N ALA A 206 6.50 -3.47 16.65
CA ALA A 206 6.43 -4.41 15.54
C ALA A 206 5.20 -5.35 15.54
N SER A 207 4.16 -5.04 16.33
CA SER A 207 2.96 -5.87 16.40
C SER A 207 1.99 -5.59 15.25
N VAL A 208 1.49 -6.65 14.64
CA VAL A 208 0.62 -6.60 13.45
C VAL A 208 -0.83 -6.81 13.85
N LEU A 209 -1.06 -7.81 14.71
CA LEU A 209 -2.40 -8.28 15.04
C LEU A 209 -3.26 -7.25 15.79
N PRO A 210 -2.76 -6.55 16.84
CA PRO A 210 -3.58 -5.60 17.61
C PRO A 210 -4.13 -4.47 16.75
N VAL A 211 -3.29 -3.88 15.89
CA VAL A 211 -3.72 -2.75 15.04
C VAL A 211 -4.68 -3.20 13.94
N LEU A 212 -4.44 -4.38 13.34
CA LEU A 212 -5.32 -4.92 12.30
C LEU A 212 -6.73 -5.15 12.85
N LEU A 213 -6.84 -5.80 14.01
CA LEU A 213 -8.13 -6.04 14.67
C LEU A 213 -8.79 -4.76 15.15
N SER A 214 -8.00 -3.80 15.66
CA SER A 214 -8.52 -2.52 16.15
C SER A 214 -9.16 -1.71 15.03
N ILE A 215 -8.52 -1.67 13.86
CA ILE A 215 -9.02 -0.90 12.72
C ILE A 215 -10.18 -1.64 12.03
N TRP A 216 -10.13 -2.97 11.99
CA TRP A 216 -11.26 -3.78 11.58
C TRP A 216 -12.51 -3.48 12.44
N LEU A 217 -12.37 -3.49 13.76
CA LEU A 217 -13.46 -3.13 14.68
C LEU A 217 -13.87 -1.66 14.52
N MET A 218 -12.90 -0.74 14.40
CA MET A 218 -13.15 0.68 14.17
C MET A 218 -13.97 0.92 12.90
N SER A 219 -13.82 0.09 11.86
CA SER A 219 -14.59 0.24 10.62
C SER A 219 -16.10 0.11 10.84
N TYR A 220 -16.55 -0.72 11.79
CA TYR A 220 -17.95 -0.83 12.17
C TYR A 220 -18.42 0.40 12.96
N VAL A 221 -17.61 0.85 13.93
CA VAL A 221 -17.88 2.05 14.73
C VAL A 221 -17.98 3.29 13.83
N TYR A 222 -17.05 3.43 12.88
CA TYR A 222 -16.97 4.54 11.94
C TYR A 222 -18.23 4.60 11.05
N LYS A 223 -18.64 3.48 10.47
CA LYS A 223 -19.87 3.38 9.65
C LYS A 223 -21.14 3.63 10.46
N PHE A 224 -21.16 3.16 11.71
CA PHE A 224 -22.28 3.40 12.62
C PHE A 224 -22.40 4.88 13.01
N ALA A 225 -21.28 5.52 13.36
CA ALA A 225 -21.24 6.94 13.66
C ALA A 225 -21.65 7.77 12.42
N ASP A 226 -21.19 7.40 11.23
CA ASP A 226 -21.57 8.08 9.98
C ASP A 226 -23.08 7.98 9.68
N LYS A 227 -23.72 6.85 10.05
CA LYS A 227 -25.15 6.64 9.85
C LYS A 227 -26.02 7.48 10.81
N ILE A 228 -25.55 7.71 12.02
CA ILE A 228 -26.35 8.36 13.09
C ILE A 228 -26.11 9.87 13.14
N LEU A 229 -24.90 10.33 12.83
CA LEU A 229 -24.53 11.73 12.99
C LEU A 229 -25.14 12.64 11.90
N PRO A 230 -25.75 13.78 12.27
CA PRO A 230 -26.15 14.82 11.32
C PRO A 230 -24.95 15.42 10.57
N ASN A 231 -25.13 15.80 9.30
CA ASN A 231 -24.05 16.30 8.44
C ASN A 231 -23.27 17.49 9.03
N SER A 232 -23.91 18.35 9.82
CA SER A 232 -23.29 19.55 10.42
C SER A 232 -22.18 19.24 11.43
N VAL A 233 -22.25 18.10 12.12
CA VAL A 233 -21.29 17.72 13.19
C VAL A 233 -20.49 16.47 12.83
N LYS A 234 -20.86 15.80 11.74
CA LYS A 234 -20.33 14.52 11.29
C LYS A 234 -18.82 14.56 11.03
N PHE A 235 -18.27 15.67 10.56
CA PHE A 235 -16.84 15.84 10.33
C PHE A 235 -16.02 15.75 11.64
N ILE A 236 -16.53 16.33 12.72
CA ILE A 236 -15.83 16.41 14.01
C ILE A 236 -16.12 15.19 14.89
N LEU A 237 -17.40 14.80 14.98
CA LEU A 237 -17.82 13.76 15.93
C LEU A 237 -17.50 12.35 15.46
N ARG A 238 -17.43 12.09 14.15
CA ARG A 238 -17.18 10.74 13.64
C ARG A 238 -15.76 10.25 13.96
N PRO A 239 -14.68 11.01 13.72
CA PRO A 239 -13.34 10.61 14.16
C PRO A 239 -13.26 10.49 15.68
N LEU A 240 -13.83 11.46 16.42
CA LEU A 240 -13.82 11.47 17.88
C LEU A 240 -14.47 10.22 18.49
N ILE A 241 -15.68 9.86 18.05
CA ILE A 241 -16.39 8.66 18.53
C ILE A 241 -15.61 7.40 18.16
N SER A 242 -15.08 7.34 16.94
CA SER A 242 -14.30 6.18 16.48
C SER A 242 -13.10 5.92 17.38
N VAL A 243 -12.34 6.97 17.72
CA VAL A 243 -11.18 6.88 18.63
C VAL A 243 -11.60 6.54 20.05
N ILE A 244 -12.53 7.30 20.65
CA ILE A 244 -12.94 7.11 22.05
C ILE A 244 -13.48 5.70 22.28
N VAL A 245 -14.26 5.17 21.33
CA VAL A 245 -14.81 3.83 21.44
C VAL A 245 -13.72 2.80 21.23
N ILE A 246 -12.84 2.94 20.22
CA ILE A 246 -11.87 1.90 19.91
C ILE A 246 -10.72 1.80 20.90
N THR A 247 -10.28 2.91 21.52
CA THR A 247 -9.13 2.91 22.43
C THR A 247 -9.26 1.93 23.60
N PRO A 248 -10.39 1.86 24.34
CA PRO A 248 -10.60 0.81 25.34
C PRO A 248 -10.51 -0.61 24.79
N PHE A 249 -11.13 -0.90 23.65
CA PHE A 249 -11.02 -2.24 23.03
C PHE A 249 -9.58 -2.54 22.61
N ALA A 250 -8.89 -1.56 22.02
CA ALA A 250 -7.52 -1.68 21.58
C ALA A 250 -6.57 -2.02 22.74
N LEU A 251 -6.67 -1.31 23.87
CA LEU A 251 -5.73 -1.47 25.00
C LEU A 251 -6.11 -2.58 25.99
N LEU A 252 -7.42 -2.81 26.23
CA LEU A 252 -7.87 -3.77 27.24
C LEU A 252 -8.14 -5.17 26.68
N LEU A 253 -8.45 -5.28 25.38
CA LEU A 253 -8.85 -6.54 24.76
C LEU A 253 -7.93 -6.95 23.62
N LEU A 254 -7.82 -6.15 22.57
CA LEU A 254 -7.15 -6.52 21.32
C LEU A 254 -5.62 -6.51 21.43
N GLY A 255 -5.07 -5.57 22.19
CA GLY A 255 -3.65 -5.51 22.51
C GLY A 255 -3.18 -6.73 23.31
N PRO A 256 -3.78 -7.01 24.48
CA PRO A 256 -3.43 -8.16 25.31
C PRO A 256 -3.74 -9.52 24.67
N LEU A 257 -4.55 -9.56 23.63
CA LEU A 257 -4.91 -10.79 22.92
C LEU A 257 -3.67 -11.56 22.44
N GLY A 258 -2.66 -10.86 21.93
CA GLY A 258 -1.39 -11.46 21.52
C GLY A 258 -0.63 -12.11 22.69
N VAL A 259 -0.65 -11.50 23.87
CA VAL A 259 -0.03 -12.06 25.08
C VAL A 259 -0.83 -13.23 25.63
N MET A 260 -2.16 -13.16 25.60
CA MET A 260 -3.00 -14.28 26.04
C MET A 260 -2.73 -15.52 25.18
N ILE A 261 -2.69 -15.38 23.85
CA ILE A 261 -2.33 -16.47 22.94
C ILE A 261 -0.88 -16.90 23.16
N GLY A 262 0.05 -15.94 23.29
CA GLY A 262 1.46 -16.20 23.54
C GLY A 262 1.72 -17.00 24.82
N ASN A 263 0.95 -16.75 25.89
CA ASN A 263 1.02 -17.49 27.14
C ASN A 263 0.57 -18.95 26.95
N TYR A 264 -0.51 -19.19 26.20
CA TYR A 264 -0.90 -20.57 25.87
C TYR A 264 0.15 -21.28 25.01
N VAL A 265 0.78 -20.58 24.06
CA VAL A 265 1.90 -21.13 23.29
C VAL A 265 3.07 -21.46 24.21
N ALA A 266 3.40 -20.57 25.16
CA ALA A 266 4.45 -20.78 26.15
C ALA A 266 4.18 -21.99 27.05
N GLU A 267 2.95 -22.12 27.57
CA GLU A 267 2.52 -23.27 28.37
C GLU A 267 2.59 -24.57 27.57
N PHE A 268 2.14 -24.54 26.30
CA PHE A 268 2.23 -25.69 25.41
C PHE A 268 3.68 -26.09 25.11
N LEU A 269 4.56 -25.11 24.87
CA LEU A 269 5.99 -25.34 24.69
C LEU A 269 6.64 -25.90 25.94
N ASN A 270 6.31 -25.39 27.14
CA ASN A 270 6.78 -25.96 28.39
C ASN A 270 6.31 -27.41 28.58
N TYR A 271 5.06 -27.70 28.25
CA TYR A 271 4.53 -29.06 28.25
C TYR A 271 5.32 -29.96 27.29
N LEU A 272 5.55 -29.51 26.05
CA LEU A 272 6.35 -30.27 25.08
C LEU A 272 7.79 -30.45 25.55
N THR A 273 8.43 -29.42 26.10
CA THR A 273 9.83 -29.51 26.57
C THR A 273 9.97 -30.53 27.70
N ASN A 274 9.02 -30.55 28.64
CA ASN A 274 9.07 -31.43 29.81
C ASN A 274 8.71 -32.90 29.50
N ASN A 275 7.86 -33.14 28.48
CA ASN A 275 7.38 -34.48 28.17
C ASN A 275 7.99 -35.07 26.89
N PHE A 276 8.36 -34.22 25.93
CA PHE A 276 8.77 -34.56 24.58
C PHE A 276 9.78 -33.54 24.00
N GLY A 277 10.92 -33.35 24.67
CA GLY A 277 11.91 -32.31 24.36
C GLY A 277 12.15 -32.02 22.87
N PRO A 278 12.47 -33.02 22.02
CA PRO A 278 12.67 -32.78 20.59
C PRO A 278 11.45 -32.24 19.82
N LEU A 279 10.23 -32.56 20.27
CA LEU A 279 9.00 -32.03 19.66
C LEU A 279 8.79 -30.55 19.97
N ALA A 280 9.32 -30.04 21.08
CA ALA A 280 9.28 -28.61 21.39
C ALA A 280 10.10 -27.82 20.36
N VAL A 281 11.30 -28.31 20.02
CA VAL A 281 12.17 -27.69 19.00
C VAL A 281 11.60 -27.84 17.60
N LEU A 282 10.96 -28.99 17.29
CA LEU A 282 10.17 -29.16 16.06
C LEU A 282 9.11 -28.07 15.95
N PHE A 283 8.31 -27.87 17.00
CA PHE A 283 7.26 -26.86 17.01
C PHE A 283 7.83 -25.46 16.81
N MET A 284 8.90 -25.13 17.53
CA MET A 284 9.55 -23.83 17.39
C MET A 284 10.10 -23.62 15.98
N GLY A 285 10.79 -24.61 15.39
CA GLY A 285 11.26 -24.51 14.00
C GLY A 285 10.11 -24.31 13.01
N ALA A 286 8.99 -25.01 13.20
CA ALA A 286 7.82 -24.95 12.32
C ALA A 286 7.07 -23.62 12.39
N PHE A 287 6.92 -23.04 13.59
CA PHE A 287 6.01 -21.91 13.83
C PHE A 287 6.71 -20.61 14.22
N ALA A 288 8.04 -20.58 14.41
CA ALA A 288 8.78 -19.37 14.82
C ALA A 288 8.45 -18.16 13.93
N GLN A 289 8.49 -18.31 12.61
CA GLN A 289 8.24 -17.18 11.70
C GLN A 289 6.76 -16.74 11.66
N LEU A 290 5.82 -17.62 11.97
CA LEU A 290 4.41 -17.24 12.16
C LEU A 290 4.20 -16.46 13.47
N LEU A 291 4.97 -16.80 14.51
CA LEU A 291 5.02 -16.03 15.75
C LEU A 291 5.71 -14.67 15.54
N VAL A 292 6.71 -14.58 14.65
CA VAL A 292 7.29 -13.31 14.21
C VAL A 292 6.27 -12.47 13.46
N MET A 293 5.55 -13.06 12.50
CA MET A 293 4.51 -12.40 11.70
C MET A 293 3.42 -11.73 12.54
N THR A 294 3.11 -12.32 13.70
CA THR A 294 2.07 -11.84 14.62
C THR A 294 2.63 -10.95 15.73
N GLY A 295 3.95 -10.85 15.88
CA GLY A 295 4.63 -10.18 17.00
C GLY A 295 4.69 -11.00 18.30
N MET A 296 4.03 -12.17 18.34
CA MET A 296 3.95 -13.02 19.55
C MET A 296 5.29 -13.64 19.95
N HIS A 297 6.28 -13.68 19.07
CA HIS A 297 7.62 -14.19 19.43
C HIS A 297 8.25 -13.44 20.63
N THR A 298 7.89 -12.16 20.84
CA THR A 298 8.36 -11.35 21.98
C THR A 298 7.82 -11.86 23.33
N THR A 299 6.68 -12.56 23.35
CA THR A 299 6.12 -13.14 24.57
C THR A 299 6.92 -14.36 25.04
N LEU A 300 7.80 -14.90 24.19
CA LEU A 300 8.68 -16.03 24.52
C LEU A 300 10.02 -15.57 25.13
N THR A 301 10.32 -14.27 25.12
CA THR A 301 11.56 -13.74 25.69
C THR A 301 11.75 -14.08 27.18
N PRO A 302 10.71 -14.02 28.06
CA PRO A 302 10.87 -14.45 29.45
C PRO A 302 11.27 -15.93 29.59
N ILE A 303 10.78 -16.81 28.71
CA ILE A 303 11.18 -18.23 28.69
C ILE A 303 12.65 -18.34 28.33
N LEU A 304 13.08 -17.66 27.26
CA LEU A 304 14.48 -17.60 26.83
C LEU A 304 15.40 -17.11 27.97
N LEU A 305 15.05 -16.01 28.63
CA LEU A 305 15.83 -15.46 29.74
C LEU A 305 15.86 -16.40 30.95
N THR A 306 14.75 -17.06 31.25
CA THR A 306 14.68 -18.06 32.34
C THR A 306 15.58 -19.26 32.04
N SER A 307 15.55 -19.78 30.81
CA SER A 307 16.42 -20.87 30.37
C SER A 307 17.90 -20.50 30.46
N LEU A 308 18.27 -19.30 30.00
CA LEU A 308 19.64 -18.80 30.12
C LEU A 308 20.08 -18.62 31.58
N ALA A 309 19.21 -18.09 32.44
CA ALA A 309 19.51 -17.91 33.86
C ALA A 309 19.64 -19.25 34.61
N THR A 310 18.84 -20.25 34.23
CA THR A 310 18.77 -21.54 34.93
C THR A 310 19.82 -22.53 34.42
N TYR A 311 20.00 -22.61 33.11
CA TYR A 311 20.84 -23.64 32.45
C TYR A 311 22.10 -23.07 31.80
N GLY A 312 22.21 -21.75 31.64
CA GLY A 312 23.32 -21.08 30.95
C GLY A 312 23.24 -21.10 29.42
N TYR A 313 22.21 -21.72 28.85
CA TYR A 313 21.99 -21.82 27.41
C TYR A 313 20.49 -21.83 27.07
N ASP A 314 20.18 -21.60 25.79
CA ASP A 314 18.87 -21.83 25.19
C ASP A 314 18.95 -22.94 24.14
N ASN A 315 18.02 -23.89 24.21
CA ASN A 315 17.93 -25.04 23.31
C ASN A 315 16.60 -25.10 22.54
N LEU A 316 15.79 -24.04 22.62
CA LEU A 316 14.41 -24.04 22.14
C LEU A 316 14.11 -22.85 21.24
N ILE A 317 14.22 -21.64 21.78
CA ILE A 317 13.71 -20.43 21.11
C ILE A 317 14.65 -19.97 20.01
N VAL A 318 15.91 -19.70 20.35
CA VAL A 318 16.93 -19.18 19.43
C VAL A 318 17.29 -20.22 18.35
N PRO A 319 17.48 -21.52 18.67
CA PRO A 319 17.67 -22.54 17.63
C PRO A 319 16.46 -22.66 16.69
N GLY A 320 15.23 -22.61 17.21
CA GLY A 320 14.02 -22.63 16.39
C GLY A 320 13.90 -21.41 15.47
N MET A 321 14.23 -20.22 15.97
CA MET A 321 14.27 -18.99 15.18
C MET A 321 15.31 -19.07 14.06
N LEU A 322 16.50 -19.61 14.31
CA LEU A 322 17.53 -19.80 13.27
C LEU A 322 17.01 -20.65 12.10
N LEU A 323 16.28 -21.73 12.38
CA LEU A 323 15.67 -22.56 11.34
C LEU A 323 14.61 -21.79 10.55
N GLY A 324 13.82 -20.94 11.22
CA GLY A 324 12.92 -20.00 10.57
C GLY A 324 13.65 -19.07 9.59
N LEU A 325 14.80 -18.52 9.98
CA LEU A 325 15.65 -17.69 9.11
C LEU A 325 16.19 -18.49 7.92
N ALA A 326 16.56 -19.76 8.14
CA ALA A 326 17.00 -20.67 7.08
C ALA A 326 15.89 -20.89 6.04
N ALA A 327 14.65 -21.06 6.50
CA ALA A 327 13.48 -21.23 5.65
C ALA A 327 13.19 -19.96 4.84
N GLU A 328 13.16 -18.79 5.49
CA GLU A 328 12.96 -17.49 4.81
C GLU A 328 14.04 -17.23 3.76
N THR A 329 15.30 -17.52 4.08
CA THR A 329 16.41 -17.43 3.12
C THR A 329 16.18 -18.34 1.90
N ALA A 330 15.78 -19.60 2.13
CA ALA A 330 15.48 -20.54 1.07
C ALA A 330 14.30 -20.08 0.18
N ILE A 331 13.23 -19.58 0.79
CA ILE A 331 12.04 -19.09 0.08
C ILE A 331 12.40 -17.90 -0.79
N CYS A 332 13.11 -16.92 -0.22
CA CYS A 332 13.56 -15.74 -0.95
C CYS A 332 14.49 -16.09 -2.11
N LEU A 333 15.42 -17.04 -1.93
CA LEU A 333 16.27 -17.48 -3.04
C LEU A 333 15.48 -18.22 -4.13
N ALA A 334 14.58 -19.14 -3.76
CA ALA A 334 13.75 -19.85 -4.73
C ALA A 334 12.86 -18.89 -5.51
N ALA A 335 12.20 -17.96 -4.81
CA ALA A 335 11.35 -16.94 -5.40
C ALA A 335 12.15 -15.98 -6.29
N GLY A 336 13.30 -15.47 -5.83
CA GLY A 336 14.15 -14.55 -6.58
C GLY A 336 14.76 -15.16 -7.84
N ILE A 337 15.12 -16.45 -7.83
CA ILE A 337 15.60 -17.15 -9.02
C ILE A 337 14.47 -17.30 -10.05
N LYS A 338 13.25 -17.60 -9.60
CA LYS A 338 12.11 -17.87 -10.48
C LYS A 338 11.38 -16.59 -10.94
N ALA A 339 11.53 -15.49 -10.21
CA ALA A 339 10.95 -14.21 -10.54
C ALA A 339 11.50 -13.64 -11.85
N LYS A 340 10.58 -13.15 -12.68
CA LYS A 340 10.88 -12.42 -13.92
C LYS A 340 10.90 -10.91 -13.70
N ASP A 341 10.07 -10.42 -12.79
CA ASP A 341 10.03 -9.02 -12.38
C ASP A 341 11.33 -8.62 -11.65
N THR A 342 12.02 -7.62 -12.19
CA THR A 342 13.35 -7.21 -11.70
C THR A 342 13.29 -6.65 -10.28
N GLU A 343 12.24 -5.91 -9.93
CA GLU A 343 12.10 -5.32 -8.59
C GLU A 343 11.84 -6.42 -7.55
N PHE A 344 10.90 -7.33 -7.84
CA PHE A 344 10.60 -8.45 -6.96
C PHE A 344 11.80 -9.40 -6.82
N LYS A 345 12.56 -9.58 -7.90
CA LYS A 345 13.81 -10.34 -7.89
C LYS A 345 14.85 -9.70 -6.98
N GLN A 346 15.08 -8.39 -7.12
CA GLN A 346 16.01 -7.64 -6.26
C GLN A 346 15.58 -7.69 -4.79
N LEU A 347 14.30 -7.44 -4.52
CA LEU A 347 13.70 -7.55 -3.19
C LEU A 347 13.90 -8.95 -2.60
N SER A 348 13.70 -9.99 -3.39
CA SER A 348 13.86 -11.37 -2.93
C SER A 348 15.31 -11.66 -2.55
N PHE A 349 16.28 -11.31 -3.39
CA PHE A 349 17.69 -11.54 -3.06
C PHE A 349 18.18 -10.71 -1.87
N SER A 350 17.79 -9.44 -1.78
CA SER A 350 18.16 -8.59 -0.63
C SER A 350 17.52 -9.09 0.66
N SER A 351 16.28 -9.56 0.60
CA SER A 351 15.58 -10.15 1.74
C SER A 351 16.21 -11.47 2.20
N ALA A 352 16.73 -12.30 1.28
CA ALA A 352 17.48 -13.50 1.63
C ALA A 352 18.74 -13.17 2.46
N ILE A 353 19.48 -12.13 2.06
CA ILE A 353 20.66 -11.65 2.81
C ILE A 353 20.23 -11.14 4.19
N THR A 354 19.12 -10.40 4.24
CA THR A 354 18.61 -9.82 5.49
C THR A 354 18.19 -10.92 6.47
N ALA A 355 17.53 -11.97 5.98
CA ALA A 355 17.17 -13.15 6.78
C ALA A 355 18.41 -13.88 7.33
N LEU A 356 19.46 -14.05 6.52
CA LEU A 356 20.72 -14.64 7.00
C LEU A 356 21.35 -13.85 8.15
N MET A 357 21.22 -12.52 8.12
CA MET A 357 21.76 -11.63 9.16
C MET A 357 20.93 -11.62 10.44
N GLY A 358 19.75 -12.25 10.47
CA GLY A 358 18.89 -12.32 11.65
C GLY A 358 17.66 -11.42 11.61
N VAL A 359 17.37 -10.82 10.46
CA VAL A 359 16.23 -9.92 10.27
C VAL A 359 15.30 -10.53 9.21
N SER A 360 14.23 -11.17 9.66
CA SER A 360 13.31 -11.91 8.78
C SER A 360 12.21 -11.06 8.17
N GLU A 361 11.94 -9.87 8.69
CA GLU A 361 10.76 -9.07 8.34
C GLU A 361 10.68 -8.73 6.84
N PRO A 362 11.77 -8.32 6.15
CA PRO A 362 11.70 -8.10 4.70
C PRO A 362 11.37 -9.37 3.91
N ALA A 363 11.90 -10.51 4.33
CA ALA A 363 11.65 -11.81 3.69
C ALA A 363 10.22 -12.29 3.93
N LEU A 364 9.81 -12.30 5.20
CA LEU A 364 8.52 -12.77 5.67
C LEU A 364 7.38 -11.96 5.04
N TYR A 365 7.44 -10.62 5.11
CA TYR A 365 6.37 -9.76 4.61
C TYR A 365 6.51 -9.43 3.11
N GLY A 366 7.73 -9.23 2.62
CA GLY A 366 7.99 -8.83 1.22
C GLY A 366 7.85 -9.97 0.21
N VAL A 367 8.11 -11.22 0.64
CA VAL A 367 8.15 -12.39 -0.25
C VAL A 367 7.21 -13.50 0.24
N THR A 368 7.44 -14.06 1.42
CA THR A 368 6.78 -15.29 1.89
C THR A 368 5.28 -15.11 2.03
N LEU A 369 4.83 -14.06 2.73
CA LEU A 369 3.42 -13.73 2.90
C LEU A 369 2.76 -13.30 1.59
N ARG A 370 3.51 -12.59 0.73
CA ARG A 370 3.02 -12.12 -0.57
C ARG A 370 2.71 -13.28 -1.51
N LEU A 371 3.56 -14.31 -1.54
CA LEU A 371 3.36 -15.50 -2.35
C LEU A 371 2.45 -16.55 -1.68
N LYS A 372 2.30 -16.52 -0.35
CA LYS A 372 1.51 -17.40 0.55
C LYS A 372 1.84 -18.88 0.51
N LYS A 373 1.92 -19.49 -0.67
CA LYS A 373 2.28 -20.89 -0.88
C LYS A 373 3.56 -21.28 -0.14
N PRO A 374 4.63 -20.44 -0.13
CA PRO A 374 5.86 -20.80 0.59
C PRO A 374 5.71 -21.02 2.09
N ILE A 375 4.63 -20.51 2.73
CA ILE A 375 4.36 -20.70 4.17
C ILE A 375 4.33 -22.18 4.55
N ILE A 376 3.79 -23.05 3.69
CA ILE A 376 3.75 -24.49 3.98
C ILE A 376 5.16 -25.09 3.92
N GLY A 377 5.97 -24.69 2.94
CA GLY A 377 7.37 -25.09 2.83
C GLY A 377 8.20 -24.64 4.03
N MET A 378 7.95 -23.43 4.53
CA MET A 378 8.53 -22.89 5.76
C MET A 378 8.23 -23.77 6.96
N ILE A 379 6.95 -24.12 7.18
CA ILE A 379 6.51 -24.95 8.31
C ILE A 379 7.13 -26.35 8.22
N LEU A 380 7.08 -26.99 7.04
CA LEU A 380 7.61 -28.34 6.85
C LEU A 380 9.13 -28.40 7.02
N GLY A 381 9.84 -27.44 6.43
CA GLY A 381 11.30 -27.34 6.55
C GLY A 381 11.71 -27.06 7.99
N GLY A 382 11.08 -26.08 8.63
CA GLY A 382 11.31 -25.73 10.01
C GLY A 382 11.02 -26.86 10.98
N ALA A 383 9.93 -27.62 10.77
CA ALA A 383 9.62 -28.81 11.56
C ALA A 383 10.71 -29.88 11.43
N ALA A 384 11.16 -30.17 10.20
CA ALA A 384 12.19 -31.19 9.96
C ALA A 384 13.55 -30.81 10.56
N GLY A 385 13.99 -29.56 10.35
CA GLY A 385 15.20 -29.04 10.99
C GLY A 385 15.07 -28.94 12.51
N GLY A 386 13.89 -28.59 13.01
CA GLY A 386 13.61 -28.46 14.44
C GLY A 386 13.64 -29.81 15.15
N LEU A 387 13.06 -30.84 14.52
CA LEU A 387 13.18 -32.21 15.00
C LEU A 387 14.65 -32.65 15.05
N TYR A 388 15.42 -32.34 14.00
CA TYR A 388 16.85 -32.66 13.96
C TYR A 388 17.63 -31.93 15.07
N PHE A 389 17.42 -30.63 15.26
CA PHE A 389 18.04 -29.85 16.35
C PHE A 389 17.67 -30.41 17.72
N GLY A 390 16.41 -30.77 17.93
CA GLY A 390 15.94 -31.39 19.16
C GLY A 390 16.60 -32.74 19.44
N LEU A 391 16.74 -33.60 18.43
CA LEU A 391 17.41 -34.90 18.56
C LEU A 391 18.91 -34.77 18.84
N MET A 392 19.56 -33.77 18.25
CA MET A 392 20.99 -33.50 18.42
C MET A 392 21.29 -32.58 19.62
N ASN A 393 20.28 -32.17 20.39
CA ASN A 393 20.38 -31.29 21.56
C ASN A 393 21.17 -29.99 21.30
N ILE A 394 20.90 -29.36 20.15
CA ILE A 394 21.55 -28.11 19.75
C ILE A 394 21.09 -26.96 20.64
N ASN A 395 22.06 -26.22 21.17
CA ASN A 395 21.83 -25.08 22.06
C ASN A 395 22.82 -23.95 21.79
N THR A 396 22.52 -22.76 22.32
CA THR A 396 23.35 -21.56 22.19
C THR A 396 23.31 -20.73 23.46
N THR A 397 24.36 -19.95 23.71
CA THR A 397 24.49 -19.06 24.87
C THR A 397 24.11 -17.60 24.56
N VAL A 398 23.78 -17.29 23.30
CA VAL A 398 23.41 -15.94 22.87
C VAL A 398 21.91 -15.84 22.58
N ILE A 399 21.36 -14.63 22.75
CA ILE A 399 19.93 -14.34 22.55
C ILE A 399 19.57 -13.98 21.10
N ILE A 400 20.54 -13.98 20.18
CA ILE A 400 20.36 -13.51 18.81
C ILE A 400 20.36 -14.71 17.86
N ALA A 401 19.25 -14.90 17.16
CA ALA A 401 19.17 -15.83 16.03
C ALA A 401 19.75 -15.16 14.78
N SER A 402 20.89 -15.65 14.29
CA SER A 402 21.54 -15.17 13.07
C SER A 402 22.55 -16.21 12.61
N PHE A 403 22.79 -16.30 11.30
CA PHE A 403 23.87 -17.15 10.79
C PHE A 403 25.26 -16.62 11.14
N VAL A 404 25.38 -15.32 11.41
CA VAL A 404 26.60 -14.71 11.97
C VAL A 404 26.91 -15.28 13.36
N ALA A 405 25.88 -15.62 14.12
CA ALA A 405 26.00 -16.17 15.47
C ALA A 405 26.23 -17.70 15.48
N LEU A 406 26.39 -18.36 14.33
CA LEU A 406 26.64 -19.82 14.26
C LEU A 406 27.76 -20.33 15.19
N PRO A 407 28.91 -19.63 15.36
CA PRO A 407 29.96 -20.08 16.27
C PRO A 407 29.55 -20.19 17.75
N SER A 408 28.45 -19.55 18.15
CA SER A 408 27.93 -19.61 19.54
C SER A 408 27.16 -20.90 19.86
N TYR A 409 26.85 -21.71 18.84
CA TYR A 409 26.09 -22.94 19.02
C TYR A 409 26.98 -24.08 19.52
N SER A 410 26.41 -24.94 20.37
CA SER A 410 27.09 -26.09 20.98
C SER A 410 27.76 -27.02 19.99
N ASN A 411 27.19 -27.15 18.78
CA ASN A 411 27.81 -27.85 17.66
C ASN A 411 27.46 -27.18 16.33
N VAL A 412 28.43 -26.46 15.77
CA VAL A 412 28.28 -25.73 14.50
C VAL A 412 27.93 -26.65 13.33
N LEU A 413 28.53 -27.84 13.26
CA LEU A 413 28.27 -28.78 12.16
C LEU A 413 26.81 -29.21 12.15
N HIS A 414 26.27 -29.62 13.30
CA HIS A 414 24.86 -29.99 13.41
C HIS A 414 23.91 -28.79 13.22
N ALA A 415 24.30 -27.60 13.67
CA ALA A 415 23.54 -26.37 13.41
C ALA A 415 23.42 -26.10 11.89
N VAL A 416 24.50 -26.28 11.14
CA VAL A 416 24.51 -26.15 9.68
C VAL A 416 23.67 -27.26 9.03
N ILE A 417 23.78 -28.52 9.46
CA ILE A 417 22.99 -29.63 8.89
C ILE A 417 21.48 -29.39 9.06
N GLY A 418 21.01 -29.05 10.27
CA GLY A 418 19.58 -28.79 10.49
C GLY A 418 19.07 -27.56 9.71
N SER A 419 19.91 -26.54 9.57
CA SER A 419 19.61 -25.39 8.71
C SER A 419 19.53 -25.77 7.24
N LEU A 420 20.43 -26.63 6.74
CA LEU A 420 20.39 -27.13 5.36
C LEU A 420 19.19 -28.03 5.07
N ILE A 421 18.77 -28.85 6.04
CA ILE A 421 17.52 -29.65 5.95
C ILE A 421 16.33 -28.70 5.76
N THR A 422 16.24 -27.69 6.62
CA THR A 422 15.18 -26.68 6.55
C THR A 422 15.20 -25.94 5.22
N PHE A 423 16.38 -25.50 4.81
CA PHE A 423 16.61 -24.80 3.56
C PHE A 423 16.17 -25.65 2.35
N ALA A 424 16.61 -26.91 2.27
CA ALA A 424 16.31 -27.78 1.14
C ALA A 424 14.81 -28.02 0.98
N ILE A 425 14.10 -28.25 2.09
CA ILE A 425 12.65 -28.48 2.08
C ILE A 425 11.89 -27.20 1.72
N ALA A 426 12.22 -26.06 2.35
CA ALA A 426 11.56 -24.79 2.07
C ALA A 426 11.81 -24.32 0.63
N PHE A 427 13.05 -24.46 0.13
CA PHE A 427 13.43 -24.14 -1.24
C PHE A 427 12.69 -25.04 -2.22
N GLY A 428 12.77 -26.37 -2.02
CA GLY A 428 12.14 -27.35 -2.91
C GLY A 428 10.63 -27.19 -2.97
N TYR A 429 9.98 -26.99 -1.83
CA TYR A 429 8.54 -26.74 -1.78
C TYR A 429 8.15 -25.46 -2.54
N THR A 430 8.86 -24.36 -2.28
CA THR A 430 8.64 -23.08 -2.94
C THR A 430 8.83 -23.20 -4.45
N TRP A 431 9.90 -23.87 -4.88
CA TRP A 431 10.23 -24.09 -6.28
C TRP A 431 9.12 -24.81 -7.05
N ILE A 432 8.51 -25.83 -6.42
CA ILE A 432 7.47 -26.65 -7.04
C ILE A 432 6.11 -25.94 -7.02
N MET A 433 5.75 -25.29 -5.90
CA MET A 433 4.40 -24.78 -5.67
C MET A 433 4.15 -23.37 -6.20
N VAL A 434 5.16 -22.50 -6.17
CA VAL A 434 5.08 -21.15 -6.73
C VAL A 434 5.24 -21.25 -8.24
N LYS A 435 4.26 -20.79 -9.00
CA LYS A 435 4.22 -20.76 -10.46
C LYS A 435 4.38 -19.32 -10.94
N ASP A 436 4.66 -19.13 -12.23
CA ASP A 436 4.82 -17.81 -12.84
C ASP A 436 3.62 -16.89 -12.54
N ALA A 437 2.40 -17.41 -12.57
CA ALA A 437 1.17 -16.66 -12.28
C ALA A 437 1.03 -16.18 -10.83
N ASP A 438 1.81 -16.71 -9.89
CA ASP A 438 1.77 -16.30 -8.49
C ASP A 438 2.65 -15.06 -8.23
N PHE A 439 3.56 -14.73 -9.15
CA PHE A 439 4.41 -13.56 -8.99
C PHE A 439 3.63 -12.27 -9.26
N PRO A 440 3.91 -11.20 -8.51
CA PRO A 440 3.41 -9.89 -8.86
C PRO A 440 3.88 -9.50 -10.27
N ASN A 441 3.00 -8.87 -11.05
CA ASN A 441 3.25 -8.43 -12.43
C ASN A 441 3.46 -9.55 -13.47
N ALA A 442 3.06 -10.80 -13.20
CA ALA A 442 3.18 -11.93 -14.12
C ALA A 442 2.48 -11.79 -15.50
N ASN A 443 1.70 -10.71 -15.71
CA ASN A 443 1.07 -10.38 -16.99
C ASN A 443 1.85 -9.37 -17.84
N ILE A 444 3.05 -8.96 -17.41
CA ILE A 444 3.95 -8.16 -18.26
C ILE A 444 4.91 -9.13 -18.95
N PRO A 445 4.88 -9.26 -20.29
CA PRO A 445 5.77 -10.14 -21.02
C PRO A 445 7.22 -9.82 -20.69
N SER A 446 7.91 -10.81 -20.13
CA SER A 446 9.33 -10.77 -19.81
C SER A 446 10.15 -10.91 -21.09
N ASP A 447 10.31 -9.82 -21.82
CA ASP A 447 11.38 -9.69 -22.81
C ASP A 447 11.78 -8.22 -22.91
N GLN A 448 12.50 -7.76 -21.89
CA GLN A 448 13.43 -6.63 -21.98
C GLN A 448 14.32 -6.67 -20.73
N THR A 449 15.30 -7.58 -20.78
CA THR A 449 16.46 -7.50 -19.90
C THR A 449 17.28 -6.30 -20.38
N ALA A 450 17.57 -5.40 -19.46
CA ALA A 450 18.32 -4.18 -19.67
C ALA A 450 19.66 -4.40 -20.39
N GLU A 451 19.81 -3.84 -21.58
CA GLU A 451 21.10 -3.29 -22.01
C GLU A 451 21.00 -1.77 -21.97
N LYS A 452 21.83 -1.16 -21.11
CA LYS A 452 22.16 0.26 -21.18
C LYS A 452 22.62 0.58 -22.61
N LYS A 453 21.88 1.44 -23.31
CA LYS A 453 22.45 2.31 -24.37
C LYS A 453 21.62 3.56 -24.54
N GLU A 454 22.35 4.65 -24.73
CA GLU A 454 21.93 6.05 -24.78
C GLU A 454 20.76 6.33 -25.72
N GLN A 455 20.02 7.37 -25.36
CA GLN A 455 19.02 8.08 -26.15
C GLN A 455 19.39 8.16 -27.64
N LYS A 456 18.50 7.59 -28.47
CA LYS A 456 18.12 8.17 -29.76
C LYS A 456 16.67 7.79 -30.06
N ALA A 457 15.83 8.81 -30.17
CA ALA A 457 14.41 8.67 -30.51
C ALA A 457 14.21 8.26 -31.97
N ALA A 458 13.23 7.36 -32.19
CA ALA A 458 12.19 7.36 -33.24
C ALA A 458 11.67 5.92 -33.51
N PRO A 459 10.48 5.74 -34.11
CA PRO A 459 9.18 6.34 -33.84
C PRO A 459 8.14 5.24 -33.48
N LEU A 460 7.26 5.48 -32.51
CA LEU A 460 6.21 4.51 -32.17
C LEU A 460 4.86 4.91 -32.79
N LYS A 461 4.31 4.00 -33.61
CA LYS A 461 2.92 3.99 -34.04
C LYS A 461 2.19 2.86 -33.31
N GLN A 462 1.54 3.18 -32.20
CA GLN A 462 0.23 2.63 -31.81
C GLN A 462 -0.31 3.44 -30.62
N VAL A 463 -1.56 3.88 -30.76
CA VAL A 463 -2.15 5.04 -30.10
C VAL A 463 -2.58 4.70 -28.67
N ALA A 464 -1.74 5.06 -27.69
CA ALA A 464 -2.26 5.55 -26.42
C ALA A 464 -3.04 6.84 -26.74
N THR A 465 -4.24 7.03 -26.18
CA THR A 465 -4.97 8.29 -26.34
C THR A 465 -4.22 9.40 -25.61
N GLU A 466 -3.20 9.92 -26.28
CA GLU A 466 -2.44 11.09 -25.90
C GLU A 466 -3.40 12.28 -25.80
N THR A 467 -3.55 12.82 -24.59
CA THR A 467 -4.26 14.08 -24.39
C THR A 467 -3.22 15.18 -24.29
N MET A 468 -3.24 16.09 -25.26
CA MET A 468 -2.38 17.26 -25.27
C MET A 468 -3.02 18.38 -24.47
N ILE A 469 -2.23 19.00 -23.60
CA ILE A 469 -2.59 20.20 -22.85
C ILE A 469 -1.81 21.36 -23.44
N GLU A 470 -2.52 22.42 -23.80
CA GLU A 470 -1.92 23.63 -24.35
C GLU A 470 -1.38 24.54 -23.24
N ALA A 471 -0.44 25.43 -23.56
CA ALA A 471 0.12 26.37 -22.60
C ALA A 471 -0.94 27.44 -22.25
N PRO A 472 -1.28 27.64 -20.97
CA PRO A 472 -2.32 28.59 -20.59
C PRO A 472 -1.85 30.06 -20.65
N LEU A 473 -0.56 30.33 -20.87
CA LEU A 473 -0.01 31.67 -21.06
C LEU A 473 1.37 31.61 -21.74
N SER A 474 1.83 32.74 -22.25
CA SER A 474 3.17 32.89 -22.82
C SER A 474 4.22 33.16 -21.74
N GLY A 475 5.41 32.58 -21.89
CA GLY A 475 6.51 32.83 -20.97
C GLY A 475 7.69 31.87 -21.07
N THR A 476 8.53 31.89 -20.04
CA THR A 476 9.66 30.96 -19.90
C THR A 476 9.25 29.74 -19.08
N VAL A 477 9.41 28.56 -19.64
CA VAL A 477 9.07 27.28 -18.99
C VAL A 477 10.12 26.94 -17.94
N ILE A 478 9.64 26.56 -16.75
CA ILE A 478 10.45 26.17 -15.59
C ILE A 478 9.95 24.80 -15.10
N PRO A 479 10.81 23.82 -14.84
CA PRO A 479 10.41 22.58 -14.18
C PRO A 479 9.77 22.87 -12.81
N LEU A 480 8.67 22.20 -12.45
CA LEU A 480 8.04 22.42 -11.14
C LEU A 480 9.05 22.18 -9.98
N SER A 481 9.95 21.22 -10.12
CA SER A 481 11.01 20.92 -9.16
C SER A 481 12.01 22.06 -8.92
N GLU A 482 12.06 23.06 -9.80
CA GLU A 482 12.91 24.25 -9.68
C GLU A 482 12.16 25.48 -9.17
N THR A 483 10.87 25.35 -8.85
CA THR A 483 10.09 26.44 -8.25
C THR A 483 10.37 26.57 -6.76
N ASN A 484 10.26 27.79 -6.23
CA ASN A 484 10.50 28.09 -4.81
C ASN A 484 9.34 27.70 -3.87
N ASP A 485 8.31 27.03 -4.40
CA ASP A 485 7.17 26.54 -3.62
C ASP A 485 7.33 25.04 -3.33
N GLN A 486 7.33 24.66 -2.04
CA GLN A 486 7.57 23.28 -1.62
C GLN A 486 6.45 22.31 -2.05
N ALA A 487 5.19 22.77 -2.10
CA ALA A 487 4.06 21.92 -2.47
C ALA A 487 4.10 21.56 -3.96
N PHE A 488 4.50 22.51 -4.81
CA PHE A 488 4.65 22.28 -6.25
C PHE A 488 5.97 21.59 -6.60
N SER A 489 7.10 21.98 -6.00
CA SER A 489 8.42 21.40 -6.30
C SER A 489 8.59 19.95 -5.85
N SER A 490 7.83 19.52 -4.83
CA SER A 490 7.77 18.12 -4.41
C SER A 490 6.89 17.23 -5.31
N LEU A 491 6.16 17.81 -6.27
CA LEU A 491 5.17 17.14 -7.12
C LEU A 491 4.02 16.49 -6.34
N ALA A 492 3.82 16.86 -5.06
CA ALA A 492 2.76 16.31 -4.22
C ALA A 492 1.35 16.67 -4.72
N LEU A 493 1.22 17.79 -5.43
CA LEU A 493 -0.03 18.24 -6.06
C LEU A 493 -0.23 17.70 -7.48
N GLY A 494 0.69 16.87 -7.98
CA GLY A 494 0.69 16.29 -9.32
C GLY A 494 1.93 16.66 -10.15
N LYS A 495 2.04 16.07 -11.35
CA LYS A 495 3.07 16.41 -12.33
C LYS A 495 2.65 17.59 -13.21
N GLY A 496 3.62 18.32 -13.73
CA GLY A 496 3.38 19.47 -14.60
C GLY A 496 4.61 20.35 -14.76
N LEU A 497 4.38 21.60 -15.14
CA LEU A 497 5.42 22.60 -15.42
C LEU A 497 4.98 23.97 -14.88
N ALA A 498 5.93 24.85 -14.64
CA ALA A 498 5.68 26.25 -14.32
C ALA A 498 6.06 27.15 -15.50
N ILE A 499 5.48 28.35 -15.55
CA ILE A 499 5.78 29.38 -16.54
C ILE A 499 6.07 30.68 -15.81
N LYS A 500 7.25 31.26 -16.03
CA LYS A 500 7.52 32.67 -15.70
C LYS A 500 6.85 33.54 -16.78
N PRO A 501 5.81 34.30 -16.44
CA PRO A 501 4.95 34.95 -17.43
C PRO A 501 5.68 36.06 -18.21
N THR A 502 5.34 36.18 -19.49
CA THR A 502 5.58 37.41 -20.29
C THR A 502 4.27 38.10 -20.70
N ASP A 503 3.14 37.46 -20.40
CA ASP A 503 1.79 37.98 -20.56
C ASP A 503 1.01 37.83 -19.23
N ASN A 504 0.00 38.66 -19.06
CA ASN A 504 -0.82 38.84 -17.87
C ASN A 504 -2.20 38.17 -17.99
N THR A 505 -2.40 37.33 -19.02
CA THR A 505 -3.69 36.67 -19.30
C THR A 505 -3.52 35.15 -19.29
N ILE A 506 -4.36 34.48 -18.50
CA ILE A 506 -4.51 33.02 -18.50
C ILE A 506 -5.65 32.63 -19.44
N VAL A 507 -5.37 31.72 -20.36
CA VAL A 507 -6.34 31.11 -21.27
C VAL A 507 -6.56 29.62 -20.96
N ALA A 508 -7.70 29.10 -21.41
CA ALA A 508 -8.07 27.70 -21.26
C ALA A 508 -7.12 26.81 -22.07
N PRO A 509 -6.44 25.84 -21.43
CA PRO A 509 -5.50 24.95 -22.11
C PRO A 509 -6.17 23.77 -22.86
N PHE A 510 -7.49 23.63 -22.68
CA PHE A 510 -8.36 22.65 -23.34
C PHE A 510 -9.84 23.06 -23.17
N SER A 511 -10.74 22.38 -23.88
CA SER A 511 -12.18 22.45 -23.62
C SER A 511 -12.59 21.58 -22.43
N GLY A 512 -13.48 22.09 -21.57
CA GLY A 512 -13.84 21.42 -20.33
C GLY A 512 -14.71 22.26 -19.41
N THR A 513 -14.70 21.97 -18.12
CA THR A 513 -15.46 22.69 -17.10
C THR A 513 -14.53 23.35 -16.09
N VAL A 514 -14.89 24.54 -15.60
CA VAL A 514 -14.24 25.17 -14.45
C VAL A 514 -14.70 24.46 -13.18
N SER A 515 -13.82 23.63 -12.62
CA SER A 515 -14.15 22.75 -11.49
C SER A 515 -14.04 23.42 -10.14
N ALA A 516 -13.19 24.45 -10.02
CA ALA A 516 -13.05 25.23 -8.79
C ALA A 516 -12.52 26.63 -9.08
N VAL A 517 -13.03 27.62 -8.34
CA VAL A 517 -12.45 28.96 -8.26
C VAL A 517 -12.10 29.25 -6.80
N PHE A 518 -10.90 29.75 -6.55
CA PHE A 518 -10.39 29.89 -5.18
C PHE A 518 -10.61 31.31 -4.62
N PRO A 519 -10.79 31.46 -3.29
CA PRO A 519 -10.84 32.78 -2.66
C PRO A 519 -9.61 33.62 -3.01
N GLY A 520 -9.84 34.89 -3.39
CA GLY A 520 -8.77 35.78 -3.86
C GLY A 520 -8.36 35.58 -5.32
N ASN A 521 -9.03 34.69 -6.08
CA ASN A 521 -8.84 34.51 -7.53
C ASN A 521 -7.38 34.30 -7.99
N HIS A 522 -6.52 33.71 -7.15
CA HIS A 522 -5.11 33.47 -7.46
C HIS A 522 -4.86 32.08 -8.07
N ALA A 523 -5.89 31.23 -8.13
CA ALA A 523 -5.83 29.90 -8.71
C ALA A 523 -7.17 29.53 -9.36
N ILE A 524 -7.12 28.60 -10.31
CA ILE A 524 -8.29 28.03 -10.98
C ILE A 524 -8.08 26.54 -11.22
N GLY A 525 -9.10 25.73 -10.89
CA GLY A 525 -9.15 24.30 -11.17
C GLY A 525 -10.03 24.02 -12.38
N LEU A 526 -9.56 23.21 -13.30
CA LEU A 526 -10.22 22.87 -14.57
C LEU A 526 -10.30 21.35 -14.71
N THR A 527 -11.37 20.83 -15.29
CA THR A 527 -11.47 19.43 -15.71
C THR A 527 -11.79 19.37 -17.20
N SER A 528 -10.93 18.74 -18.00
CA SER A 528 -11.14 18.61 -19.45
C SER A 528 -12.34 17.71 -19.76
N ASP A 529 -12.90 17.82 -20.96
CA ASP A 529 -13.94 16.90 -21.45
C ASP A 529 -13.43 15.43 -21.53
N SER A 530 -12.10 15.22 -21.53
CA SER A 530 -11.44 13.92 -21.46
C SER A 530 -11.12 13.43 -20.04
N GLY A 531 -11.39 14.24 -19.00
CA GLY A 531 -11.23 13.88 -17.59
C GLY A 531 -9.90 14.30 -16.93
N VAL A 532 -9.05 15.07 -17.62
CA VAL A 532 -7.80 15.60 -17.04
C VAL A 532 -8.13 16.74 -16.09
N GLU A 533 -7.72 16.61 -14.82
CA GLU A 533 -7.90 17.65 -13.80
C GLU A 533 -6.64 18.50 -13.68
N LEU A 534 -6.74 19.77 -14.06
CA LEU A 534 -5.62 20.72 -14.09
C LEU A 534 -5.82 21.84 -13.07
N LEU A 535 -4.80 22.10 -12.27
CA LEU A 535 -4.71 23.26 -11.40
C LEU A 535 -3.74 24.28 -12.01
N ILE A 536 -4.20 25.52 -12.19
CA ILE A 536 -3.38 26.68 -12.55
C ILE A 536 -3.33 27.60 -11.35
N HIS A 537 -2.15 27.75 -10.75
CA HIS A 537 -1.90 28.62 -9.60
C HIS A 537 -0.98 29.77 -10.02
N ILE A 538 -1.29 31.01 -9.64
CA ILE A 538 -0.62 32.21 -10.15
C ILE A 538 0.18 32.86 -9.04
N GLY A 539 1.49 32.74 -9.14
CA GLY A 539 2.43 33.25 -8.16
C GLY A 539 2.50 32.42 -6.86
N ILE A 540 3.56 32.64 -6.11
CA ILE A 540 3.84 31.95 -4.84
C ILE A 540 3.37 32.84 -3.70
N ASP A 541 2.61 32.29 -2.74
CA ASP A 541 2.02 32.99 -1.60
C ASP A 541 1.07 34.17 -1.94
N THR A 542 0.62 34.26 -3.20
CA THR A 542 -0.27 35.33 -3.69
C THR A 542 -1.69 35.29 -3.14
N VAL A 543 -2.08 34.20 -2.45
CA VAL A 543 -3.31 34.14 -1.65
C VAL A 543 -3.38 35.28 -0.62
N ASN A 544 -2.22 35.73 -0.12
CA ASN A 544 -2.10 36.83 0.83
C ASN A 544 -2.43 38.21 0.23
N MET A 545 -2.54 38.32 -1.10
CA MET A 545 -2.95 39.54 -1.79
C MET A 545 -4.47 39.77 -1.82
N GLN A 546 -5.26 38.82 -1.31
CA GLN A 546 -6.72 38.94 -1.14
C GLN A 546 -7.50 39.37 -2.41
N GLY A 547 -6.97 39.09 -3.60
CA GLY A 547 -7.62 39.36 -4.88
C GLY A 547 -7.32 40.71 -5.53
N GLU A 548 -6.48 41.56 -4.94
CA GLU A 548 -6.23 42.92 -5.47
C GLU A 548 -5.56 42.95 -6.86
N SER A 549 -4.88 41.86 -7.23
CA SER A 549 -4.14 41.74 -8.49
C SER A 549 -4.77 40.77 -9.48
N PHE A 550 -5.98 40.26 -9.22
CA PHE A 550 -6.59 39.19 -10.01
C PHE A 550 -8.01 39.51 -10.45
N VAL A 551 -8.25 39.46 -11.76
CA VAL A 551 -9.56 39.66 -12.38
C VAL A 551 -10.01 38.36 -13.03
N ARG A 552 -11.05 37.75 -12.48
CA ARG A 552 -11.63 36.50 -12.98
C ARG A 552 -12.64 36.77 -14.09
N GLU A 553 -12.61 35.97 -15.15
CA GLU A 553 -13.49 36.10 -16.34
C GLU A 553 -14.52 34.95 -16.46
N VAL A 554 -14.38 33.91 -15.62
CA VAL A 554 -15.25 32.71 -15.60
C VAL A 554 -15.73 32.39 -14.18
N ASN A 555 -16.76 31.58 -14.03
CA ASN A 555 -17.27 31.11 -12.74
C ASN A 555 -17.15 29.58 -12.63
N GLU A 556 -17.20 29.07 -11.40
CA GLU A 556 -17.28 27.63 -11.16
C GLU A 556 -18.54 27.04 -11.82
N GLY A 557 -18.35 25.91 -12.51
CA GLY A 557 -19.39 25.24 -13.29
C GLY A 557 -19.52 25.74 -14.74
N ASP A 558 -18.84 26.82 -15.13
CA ASP A 558 -18.85 27.28 -16.52
C ASP A 558 -18.14 26.25 -17.42
N HIS A 559 -18.72 25.97 -18.59
CA HIS A 559 -18.05 25.21 -19.65
C HIS A 559 -17.17 26.18 -20.46
N ILE A 560 -15.94 25.78 -20.73
CA ILE A 560 -14.91 26.58 -21.41
C ILE A 560 -14.44 25.87 -22.68
N HIS A 561 -14.00 26.67 -23.65
CA HIS A 561 -13.36 26.17 -24.87
C HIS A 561 -11.87 26.53 -24.89
N SER A 562 -11.04 25.71 -25.54
CA SER A 562 -9.58 25.99 -25.66
C SER A 562 -9.32 27.42 -26.13
N GLY A 563 -8.35 28.10 -25.50
CA GLY A 563 -7.98 29.50 -25.77
C GLY A 563 -8.93 30.55 -25.18
N GLN A 564 -10.03 30.17 -24.52
CA GLN A 564 -10.91 31.12 -23.85
C GLN A 564 -10.20 31.79 -22.66
N LYS A 565 -10.38 33.10 -22.50
CA LYS A 565 -9.82 33.83 -21.34
C LYS A 565 -10.46 33.36 -20.05
N LEU A 566 -9.64 33.01 -19.07
CA LEU A 566 -10.07 32.53 -17.76
C LEU A 566 -9.88 33.59 -16.69
N LEU A 567 -8.72 34.24 -16.70
CA LEU A 567 -8.26 35.09 -15.60
C LEU A 567 -7.18 36.05 -16.10
N ARG A 568 -7.18 37.29 -15.61
CA ARG A 568 -6.10 38.27 -15.81
C ARG A 568 -5.46 38.64 -14.50
N PHE A 569 -4.15 38.80 -14.49
CA PHE A 569 -3.40 39.20 -13.31
C PHE A 569 -2.43 40.34 -13.62
N ASP A 570 -1.84 40.97 -12.59
CA ASP A 570 -0.86 42.04 -12.75
C ASP A 570 0.49 41.60 -12.16
N SER A 571 1.39 41.09 -13.01
CA SER A 571 2.74 40.66 -12.62
C SER A 571 3.52 41.75 -11.88
N GLN A 572 3.37 43.01 -12.30
CA GLN A 572 4.13 44.11 -11.70
C GLN A 572 3.65 44.36 -10.27
N LYS A 573 2.34 44.37 -10.04
CA LYS A 573 1.80 44.49 -8.68
C LYS A 573 2.14 43.30 -7.78
N ILE A 574 2.20 42.09 -8.33
CA ILE A 574 2.64 40.89 -7.58
C ILE A 574 4.09 41.07 -7.13
N GLY A 575 4.96 41.52 -8.03
CA GLY A 575 6.37 41.83 -7.72
C GLY A 575 6.53 42.98 -6.73
N ASP A 576 5.78 44.08 -6.89
CA ASP A 576 5.81 45.23 -5.98
C ASP A 576 5.34 44.87 -4.56
N ALA A 577 4.45 43.87 -4.43
CA ALA A 577 4.01 43.33 -3.15
C ALA A 577 4.99 42.32 -2.53
N GLY A 578 6.11 42.01 -3.20
CA GLY A 578 7.16 41.12 -2.71
C GLY A 578 6.93 39.64 -2.98
N TYR A 579 5.98 39.28 -3.86
CA TYR A 579 5.68 37.90 -4.22
C TYR A 579 6.26 37.54 -5.60
N GLU A 580 6.45 36.25 -5.85
CA GLU A 580 6.79 35.76 -7.19
C GLU A 580 5.54 35.59 -8.04
N ASP A 581 5.64 35.93 -9.33
CA ASP A 581 4.56 35.84 -10.34
C ASP A 581 4.62 34.55 -11.19
N THR A 582 5.51 33.62 -10.85
CA THR A 582 5.63 32.32 -11.55
C THR A 582 4.29 31.58 -11.49
N VAL A 583 3.80 31.09 -12.63
CA VAL A 583 2.52 30.38 -12.74
C VAL A 583 2.76 28.87 -12.74
N MET A 584 2.23 28.15 -11.76
CA MET A 584 2.38 26.71 -11.60
C MET A 584 1.18 26.02 -12.23
N ILE A 585 1.44 25.05 -13.11
CA ILE A 585 0.40 24.32 -13.86
C ILE A 585 0.60 22.84 -13.61
N THR A 586 -0.40 22.19 -13.03
CA THR A 586 -0.25 20.82 -12.50
C THR A 586 -1.46 19.95 -12.80
N VAL A 587 -1.23 18.73 -13.28
CA VAL A 587 -2.25 17.69 -13.45
C VAL A 587 -2.50 17.01 -12.11
N THR A 588 -3.59 17.37 -11.44
CA THR A 588 -3.87 16.95 -10.06
C THR A 588 -4.25 15.48 -9.94
N ASN A 589 -4.87 14.89 -10.97
CA ASN A 589 -5.17 13.47 -11.04
C ASN A 589 -4.09 12.67 -11.79
N THR A 590 -2.81 13.04 -11.66
CA THR A 590 -1.69 12.36 -12.34
C THR A 590 -1.69 10.83 -12.13
N SER A 591 -2.15 10.33 -10.97
CA SER A 591 -2.20 8.90 -10.66
C SER A 591 -3.13 8.07 -11.55
N ASP A 592 -4.03 8.73 -12.28
CA ASP A 592 -5.00 8.08 -13.16
C ASP A 592 -4.42 7.83 -14.57
N TYR A 593 -3.22 8.36 -14.83
CA TYR A 593 -2.52 8.33 -16.11
C TYR A 593 -1.20 7.55 -15.99
N LEU A 594 -0.72 7.02 -17.10
CA LEU A 594 0.58 6.34 -17.21
C LEU A 594 1.72 7.30 -16.95
N ASP A 595 1.67 8.48 -17.59
CA ASP A 595 2.62 9.56 -17.34
C ASP A 595 2.09 10.93 -17.76
N VAL A 596 2.72 11.98 -17.23
CA VAL A 596 2.55 13.38 -17.66
C VAL A 596 3.94 13.91 -17.95
N ILE A 597 4.22 14.23 -19.20
CA ILE A 597 5.54 14.67 -19.66
C ILE A 597 5.45 16.03 -20.35
N PRO A 598 6.55 16.82 -20.35
CA PRO A 598 6.67 18.00 -21.19
C PRO A 598 6.46 17.65 -22.67
N ALA A 599 5.60 18.41 -23.34
CA ALA A 599 5.41 18.32 -24.79
C ALA A 599 6.21 19.37 -25.58
N THR A 600 6.96 20.22 -24.88
CA THR A 600 7.82 21.26 -25.46
C THR A 600 9.28 21.04 -25.09
N ASP A 601 10.15 21.08 -26.10
CA ASP A 601 11.61 21.11 -25.94
C ASP A 601 12.15 22.55 -25.81
N SER A 602 11.27 23.55 -25.97
CA SER A 602 11.64 24.97 -25.93
C SER A 602 11.53 25.53 -24.52
N LYS A 603 12.54 26.32 -24.11
CA LYS A 603 12.48 27.11 -22.87
C LYS A 603 11.47 28.25 -22.93
N GLN A 604 11.00 28.62 -24.12
CA GLN A 604 10.00 29.67 -24.34
C GLN A 604 8.76 29.05 -24.97
N VAL A 605 7.59 29.42 -24.46
CA VAL A 605 6.29 28.94 -24.93
C VAL A 605 5.34 30.11 -25.14
N SER A 606 4.52 30.05 -26.19
CA SER A 606 3.41 30.98 -26.40
C SER A 606 2.10 30.37 -25.90
N ALA A 607 1.14 31.19 -25.50
CA ALA A 607 -0.19 30.71 -25.17
C ALA A 607 -0.78 29.86 -26.32
N ASN A 608 -1.39 28.73 -25.98
CA ASN A 608 -1.92 27.70 -26.87
C ASN A 608 -0.88 26.78 -27.55
N ASP A 609 0.42 26.94 -27.31
CA ASP A 609 1.42 25.97 -27.78
C ASP A 609 1.27 24.64 -27.01
N GLN A 610 1.74 23.54 -27.60
CA GLN A 610 1.78 22.24 -26.91
C GLN A 610 2.68 22.32 -25.67
N PHE A 611 2.13 21.97 -24.50
CA PHE A 611 2.80 22.21 -23.22
C PHE A 611 3.05 20.92 -22.45
N LEU A 612 2.00 20.12 -22.24
CA LEU A 612 2.09 18.80 -21.59
C LEU A 612 1.40 17.74 -22.45
N ALA A 613 1.93 16.52 -22.40
CA ALA A 613 1.30 15.33 -22.95
C ALA A 613 0.94 14.38 -21.79
N VAL A 614 -0.31 13.93 -21.77
CA VAL A 614 -0.85 13.01 -20.76
C VAL A 614 -1.20 11.68 -21.43
N PHE A 615 -0.71 10.57 -20.86
CA PHE A 615 -0.78 9.22 -21.44
C PHE A 615 -1.60 8.22 -20.64
#